data_AF-A0A843FDB3-F1
#
_entry.id   AF-A0A843FDB3-F1
#
_cell.length_a   1.000
_cell.length_b   1.000
_cell.length_c   1.000
_cell.angle_alpha   90.00
_cell.angle_beta   90.00
_cell.angle_gamma   90.00
#
_symmetry.space_group_name_H-M   'P 1'
#
loop_
_entity.id
_entity.type
_entity.pdbx_description
1 polymer ?
#
loop_
_entity_poly.entity_id
_entity_poly.type
_entity_poly.pdbx_seq_one_letter_code
_entity_poly.pdbx_strand_id
1 'polypeptide(L)' 'MKVQSDVNIGLVGHVDHGKTTLTKALSGVWTDTHSE' A
#
# COMPACT_ATOMS: atom_id res chain seq x y z
N MET A 1 15.02 -6.71 17.14
CA MET A 1 14.09 -5.72 17.71
C MET A 1 13.16 -5.26 16.60
N LYS A 2 11.84 -5.27 16.78
CA LYS A 2 10.90 -4.82 15.75
C LYS A 2 10.69 -3.31 15.95
N VAL A 3 11.11 -2.50 14.99
CA VAL A 3 10.90 -1.04 15.02
C VAL A 3 9.52 -0.72 14.44
N GLN A 4 8.86 0.29 14.99
CA GLN A 4 7.64 0.83 14.40
C GLN A 4 8.00 1.66 13.17
N SER A 5 7.05 1.83 12.24
CA SER A 5 7.20 2.79 11.15
C SER A 5 7.23 4.22 11.69
N ASP A 6 8.30 4.96 11.38
CA ASP A 6 8.48 6.35 11.82
C ASP A 6 7.68 7.37 10.98
N VAL A 7 7.23 6.97 9.79
CA VAL A 7 6.52 7.84 8.84
C VAL A 7 5.44 7.08 8.08
N ASN A 8 4.38 7.80 7.71
CA ASN A 8 3.32 7.32 6.83
C ASN A 8 3.42 8.01 5.47
N ILE A 9 3.27 7.24 4.39
CA ILE A 9 3.29 7.76 3.01
C ILE A 9 1.99 7.37 2.34
N GLY A 10 1.21 8.37 1.89
CA GLY A 10 -0.01 8.16 1.13
C GLY A 10 0.26 8.01 -0.36
N LEU A 11 -0.27 6.96 -0.98
CA LEU A 11 -0.24 6.76 -2.43
C LEU A 11 -1.58 7.24 -3.03
N VAL A 12 -1.52 8.27 -3.88
CA VAL A 12 -2.68 8.89 -4.53
C VAL A 12 -2.51 8.93 -6.06
N GLY A 13 -3.61 9.07 -6.80
CA GLY A 13 -3.60 9.05 -8.27
C GLY A 13 -4.90 8.52 -8.87
N HIS A 14 -5.07 8.71 -10.18
CA HIS A 14 -6.27 8.30 -10.93
C HIS A 14 -6.61 6.80 -10.76
N VAL A 15 -7.88 6.44 -10.94
CA VAL A 15 -8.34 5.05 -10.87
C VAL A 15 -7.49 4.14 -11.78
N ASP A 16 -7.21 2.93 -11.33
CA ASP A 16 -6.41 1.92 -12.05
C ASP A 16 -4.96 2.26 -12.42
N HIS A 17 -4.40 3.38 -11.93
CA HIS A 17 -2.98 3.70 -12.09
C HIS A 17 -2.05 2.87 -11.16
N GLY A 18 -2.49 1.70 -10.69
CA GLY A 18 -1.61 0.73 -10.04
C GLY A 18 -1.17 1.05 -8.60
N LYS A 19 -1.85 1.95 -7.89
CA LYS A 19 -1.50 2.33 -6.50
C LYS A 19 -1.42 1.12 -5.56
N THR A 20 -2.44 0.26 -5.56
CA THR A 20 -2.49 -0.99 -4.77
C THR A 20 -1.34 -1.94 -5.14
N THR A 21 -1.09 -2.11 -6.43
CA THR A 21 0.01 -2.95 -6.95
C THR A 21 1.37 -2.41 -6.50
N LEU A 22 1.58 -1.09 -6.55
CA LEU A 22 2.81 -0.45 -6.09
C LEU A 22 2.99 -0.63 -4.58
N THR A 23 1.93 -0.44 -3.78
CA THR A 23 1.97 -0.70 -2.33
C THR A 23 2.35 -2.15 -2.05
N LYS A 24 1.82 -3.12 -2.81
CA LYS A 24 2.15 -4.54 -2.67
C LYS A 24 3.62 -4.81 -3.00
N ALA A 25 4.14 -4.21 -4.07
CA ALA A 25 5.53 -4.36 -4.47
C ALA A 25 6.51 -3.81 -3.41
N LEU A 26 6.16 -2.70 -2.77
CA LEU A 26 7.02 -2.05 -1.75
C LEU A 26 6.91 -2.70 -0.37
N SER A 27 5.69 -3.02 0.07
CA SER A 27 5.43 -3.50 1.44
C SER A 27 5.35 -5.02 1.55
N GLY A 28 5.17 -5.73 0.45
CA GLY A 28 4.83 -7.15 0.45
C GLY A 28 3.39 -7.45 0.90
N VAL A 29 2.56 -6.45 1.19
CA VAL A 29 1.19 -6.61 1.70
C VAL A 29 0.16 -6.18 0.65
N TRP A 30 -0.89 -6.99 0.46
CA TRP A 30 -2.01 -6.63 -0.42
C TRP A 30 -3.02 -5.82 0.40
N THR A 31 -3.29 -4.58 -0.02
CA THR A 31 -4.07 -3.64 0.79
C THR A 31 -5.56 -3.67 0.50
N ASP A 32 -5.97 -4.21 -0.65
CA ASP A 32 -7.37 -4.30 -1.05
C ASP A 32 -7.97 -5.62 -0.59
N THR A 33 -8.41 -5.67 0.66
CA THR A 33 -8.84 -6.90 1.35
C THR A 33 -10.36 -7.05 1.45
N HIS A 34 -11.11 -6.03 1.02
CA HIS A 34 -12.57 -6.09 1.02
C HIS A 34 -13.03 -6.66 -0.33
N SER A 35 -13.71 -7.80 -0.27
CA SER A 35 -14.47 -8.31 -1.41
C SER A 35 -15.87 -7.68 -1.39
N GLU A 36 -16.38 -7.33 -2.56
CA GLU A 36 -17.80 -7.03 -2.80
C GLU A 36 -18.65 -8.31 -2.85
#